data_AF-M2XQI4-F1
#
_entry.id   AF-M2XQI4-F1
#
_cell.length_a   1.000
_cell.length_b   1.000
_cell.length_c   1.000
_cell.angle_alpha   90.00
_cell.angle_beta   90.00
_cell.angle_gamma   90.00
#
_symmetry.space_group_name_H-M   'P 1'
#
loop_
_entity.id
_entity.type
_entity.pdbx_description
1 polymer ?
#
loop_
_entity_poly.entity_id
_entity_poly.type
_entity_poly.pdbx_seq_one_letter_code
_entity_poly.pdbx_strand_id
1 'polypeptide(L)'
;MAMTNSSSKQHKTARQRLPLEGILYDQLSLANFVDVESHALCFYLRRTWNTDFFTKFFDCQLPSKVSIGYKLLKLSHLSRLEYQPKGKISLSTQLVDLGGGEKRTKGALMWKALANTEGHTSHGFQIDRLIALGQFHDTRLYGNVDIRKTNACPQWQTSSSFGIDQRVRLFGTVLGFRVGATPEGQLVSELKL
;
A
#
# COMPACT_ATOMS: atom_id res chain seq x y z
N MET A 1 -5.64 -32.59 47.78
CA MET A 1 -6.62 -31.55 47.38
C MET A 1 -6.07 -30.85 46.16
N ALA A 2 -6.53 -31.22 44.97
CA ALA A 2 -6.05 -30.71 43.70
C ALA A 2 -6.94 -29.55 43.23
N MET A 3 -6.32 -28.42 42.92
CA MET A 3 -6.97 -27.25 42.34
C MET A 3 -7.38 -27.54 40.90
N THR A 4 -8.66 -27.39 40.58
CA THR A 4 -9.20 -27.45 39.22
C THR A 4 -8.90 -26.15 38.49
N ASN A 5 -7.96 -26.19 37.54
CA ASN A 5 -7.71 -25.13 36.58
C ASN A 5 -8.88 -25.04 35.58
N SER A 6 -9.70 -23.98 35.67
CA SER A 6 -10.68 -23.65 34.64
C SER A 6 -9.96 -23.12 33.40
N SER A 7 -9.93 -23.90 32.33
CA SER A 7 -9.43 -23.42 31.03
C SER A 7 -10.43 -22.43 30.43
N SER A 8 -10.05 -21.15 30.43
CA SER A 8 -10.73 -20.13 29.65
C SER A 8 -10.54 -20.45 28.16
N LYS A 9 -11.50 -21.14 27.55
CA LYS A 9 -11.57 -21.30 26.09
C LYS A 9 -11.61 -19.90 25.47
N GLN A 10 -10.50 -19.46 24.91
CA GLN A 10 -10.46 -18.29 24.03
C GLN A 10 -11.43 -18.55 22.88
N HIS A 11 -12.58 -17.87 22.90
CA HIS A 11 -13.43 -17.73 21.72
C HIS A 11 -12.62 -17.01 20.65
N LYS A 12 -11.97 -17.78 19.77
CA LYS A 12 -11.52 -17.27 18.47
C LYS A 12 -12.81 -16.94 17.71
N THR A 13 -13.22 -15.68 17.74
CA THR A 13 -14.22 -15.14 16.83
C THR A 13 -13.75 -15.45 15.42
N ALA A 14 -14.42 -16.40 14.76
CA ALA A 14 -14.21 -16.65 13.35
C ALA A 14 -14.48 -15.32 12.64
N ARG A 15 -13.45 -14.75 12.00
CA ARG A 15 -13.63 -13.58 11.14
C ARG A 15 -14.67 -13.96 10.09
N GLN A 16 -15.87 -13.41 10.22
CA GLN A 16 -16.92 -13.58 9.22
C GLN A 16 -16.36 -13.04 7.91
N ARG A 17 -16.10 -13.96 6.97
CA ARG A 17 -15.71 -13.60 5.61
C ARG A 17 -16.96 -13.16 4.87
N LEU A 18 -16.85 -12.10 4.09
CA LEU A 18 -17.93 -11.66 3.24
C LEU A 18 -18.17 -12.71 2.12
N PRO A 19 -19.39 -12.78 1.57
CA PRO A 19 -19.68 -13.68 0.45
C PRO A 19 -18.67 -13.48 -0.68
N LEU A 20 -18.10 -14.58 -1.19
CA LEU A 20 -17.15 -14.60 -2.31
C LEU A 20 -15.77 -13.96 -2.01
N GLU A 21 -15.50 -13.55 -0.76
CA GLU A 21 -14.17 -13.14 -0.30
C GLU A 21 -13.18 -14.32 -0.38
N GLY A 22 -12.04 -14.09 -1.03
CA GLY A 22 -11.04 -15.10 -1.38
C GLY A 22 -11.28 -15.78 -2.73
N ILE A 23 -12.48 -15.66 -3.32
CA ILE A 23 -12.81 -16.20 -4.65
C ILE A 23 -12.78 -15.10 -5.71
N LEU A 24 -13.59 -14.05 -5.54
CA LEU A 24 -13.71 -12.93 -6.48
C LEU A 24 -12.83 -11.74 -6.10
N TYR A 25 -12.68 -11.50 -4.80
CA TYR A 25 -11.91 -10.37 -4.26
C TYR A 25 -11.25 -10.78 -2.94
N ASP A 26 -10.13 -10.16 -2.60
CA ASP A 26 -9.47 -10.37 -1.30
C ASP A 26 -9.91 -9.34 -0.28
N GLN A 27 -10.35 -8.17 -0.75
CA GLN A 27 -10.75 -7.08 0.11
C GLN A 27 -11.90 -6.32 -0.54
N LEU A 28 -12.97 -6.15 0.22
CA LEU A 28 -13.99 -5.14 -0.01
C LEU A 28 -13.78 -4.06 1.06
N SER A 29 -13.59 -2.81 0.65
CA SER A 29 -13.44 -1.72 1.61
C SER A 29 -14.32 -0.53 1.25
N LEU A 30 -14.89 0.06 2.30
CA LEU A 30 -15.39 1.42 2.30
C LEU A 30 -14.22 2.33 2.67
N ALA A 31 -13.67 3.05 1.68
CA ALA A 31 -12.55 3.96 1.93
C ALA A 31 -12.71 5.22 1.08
N ASN A 32 -12.35 6.37 1.63
CA ASN A 32 -12.05 7.54 0.81
C ASN A 32 -10.79 7.19 0.02
N PHE A 33 -10.82 7.35 -1.31
CA PHE A 33 -9.61 7.16 -2.11
C PHE A 33 -8.55 8.08 -1.49
N VAL A 34 -7.35 7.57 -1.20
CA VAL A 34 -6.24 8.33 -0.59
C VAL A 34 -5.62 9.27 -1.63
N ASP A 35 -6.48 10.02 -2.32
CA ASP A 35 -6.17 11.28 -2.99
C ASP A 35 -7.06 12.33 -2.32
N VAL A 36 -6.39 13.37 -1.85
CA VAL A 36 -6.78 14.37 -0.85
C VAL A 36 -7.94 15.29 -1.28
N GLU A 37 -8.75 14.90 -2.27
CA GLU A 37 -9.81 15.76 -2.83
C GLU A 37 -11.22 15.13 -2.83
N SER A 38 -11.38 13.87 -2.40
CA SER A 38 -12.70 13.24 -2.37
C SER A 38 -13.35 13.28 -0.99
N HIS A 39 -14.20 14.29 -0.74
CA HIS A 39 -15.16 14.33 0.37
C HIS A 39 -16.32 13.32 0.17
N ALA A 40 -16.02 12.06 -0.16
CA ALA A 40 -17.05 11.08 -0.54
C ALA A 40 -16.69 9.64 -0.17
N LEU A 41 -17.68 8.92 0.37
CA LEU A 41 -17.57 7.50 0.66
C LEU A 41 -17.54 6.71 -0.66
N CYS A 42 -16.56 5.81 -0.80
CA CYS A 42 -16.37 5.01 -2.01
C CYS A 42 -16.37 3.51 -1.68
N PHE A 43 -17.02 2.73 -2.56
CA PHE A 43 -16.96 1.26 -2.52
C PHE A 43 -15.84 0.75 -3.42
N TYR A 44 -14.97 -0.08 -2.87
CA TYR A 44 -13.78 -0.60 -3.55
C TYR A 44 -13.70 -2.12 -3.45
N LEU A 45 -13.55 -2.76 -4.61
CA LEU A 45 -13.24 -4.18 -4.74
C LEU A 45 -11.78 -4.34 -5.16
N ARG A 46 -11.03 -5.19 -4.44
CA ARG A 46 -9.65 -5.55 -4.77
C ARG A 46 -9.47 -7.04 -4.89
N ARG A 47 -8.76 -7.44 -5.95
CA ARG A 47 -8.20 -8.78 -6.06
C ARG A 47 -6.70 -8.69 -6.30
N THR A 48 -5.95 -9.50 -5.57
CA THR A 48 -4.50 -9.58 -5.59
C THR A 48 -4.09 -11.01 -5.90
N TRP A 49 -3.25 -11.17 -6.92
CA TRP A 49 -2.65 -12.46 -7.25
C TRP A 49 -1.16 -12.36 -7.01
N ASN A 50 -0.62 -13.31 -6.23
CA ASN A 50 0.81 -13.55 -6.22
C ASN A 50 1.14 -14.29 -7.51
N THR A 51 2.05 -13.75 -8.30
CA THR A 51 2.44 -14.31 -9.59
C THR A 51 3.95 -14.31 -9.72
N ASP A 52 4.47 -15.31 -10.42
CA ASP A 52 5.86 -15.38 -10.82
C ASP A 52 5.99 -14.84 -12.26
N PHE A 53 5.48 -13.62 -12.46
CA PHE A 53 5.34 -13.02 -13.80
C PHE A 53 6.69 -12.94 -14.53
N PHE A 54 7.75 -12.56 -13.82
CA PHE A 54 9.08 -12.39 -14.38
C PHE A 54 9.84 -13.70 -14.57
N THR A 55 9.40 -14.80 -13.94
CA THR A 55 10.06 -16.12 -14.09
C THR A 55 9.94 -16.67 -15.49
N LYS A 56 8.88 -16.31 -16.22
CA LYS A 56 8.70 -16.72 -17.62
C LYS A 56 9.54 -15.91 -18.63
N PHE A 57 9.99 -14.71 -18.26
CA PHE A 57 10.62 -13.77 -19.20
C PHE A 57 12.09 -13.51 -18.90
N PHE A 58 12.53 -13.71 -17.65
CA PHE A 58 13.86 -13.29 -17.18
C PHE A 58 14.62 -14.38 -16.43
N ASP A 59 14.14 -15.64 -16.47
CA ASP A 59 14.75 -16.80 -15.77
C ASP A 59 15.06 -16.54 -14.28
N CYS A 60 14.31 -15.64 -13.65
CA CYS A 60 14.49 -15.28 -12.25
C CYS A 60 13.17 -15.41 -11.48
N GLN A 61 13.25 -15.98 -10.28
CA GLN A 61 12.11 -16.06 -9.36
C GLN A 61 11.96 -14.73 -8.64
N LEU A 62 11.13 -13.84 -9.19
CA LEU A 62 10.83 -12.55 -8.58
C LEU A 62 9.39 -12.53 -8.08
N PRO A 63 9.17 -12.50 -6.76
CA PRO A 63 7.84 -12.41 -6.17
C PRO A 63 7.11 -11.19 -6.72
N SER A 64 6.06 -11.43 -7.50
CA SER A 64 5.25 -10.37 -8.09
C SER A 64 3.83 -10.40 -7.55
N LYS A 65 3.19 -9.23 -7.53
CA LYS A 65 1.83 -9.03 -7.07
C LYS A 65 1.10 -8.20 -8.09
N VAL A 66 0.06 -8.77 -8.68
CA VAL A 66 -0.89 -8.04 -9.51
C VAL A 66 -2.09 -7.71 -8.64
N SER A 67 -2.48 -6.44 -8.56
CA SER A 67 -3.71 -6.00 -7.91
C SER A 67 -4.60 -5.30 -8.93
N ILE A 68 -5.85 -5.75 -9.01
CA ILE A 68 -6.91 -5.06 -9.75
C ILE A 68 -7.88 -4.49 -8.74
N GLY A 69 -8.17 -3.21 -8.91
CA GLY A 69 -9.03 -2.41 -8.07
C GLY A 69 -10.13 -1.77 -8.89
N TYR A 70 -11.35 -1.77 -8.37
CA TYR A 70 -12.46 -1.11 -9.02
C TYR A 70 -13.30 -0.30 -8.04
N LYS A 71 -13.57 0.95 -8.38
CA LYS A 71 -14.49 1.85 -7.69
C LYS A 71 -15.82 1.84 -8.43
N LEU A 72 -16.88 1.39 -7.75
CA LEU A 72 -18.23 1.28 -8.32
C LEU A 72 -19.02 2.58 -8.15
N LEU A 73 -19.03 3.10 -6.92
CA LEU A 73 -19.97 4.13 -6.49
C LEU A 73 -19.27 5.18 -5.63
N LYS A 74 -19.73 6.42 -5.75
CA LYS A 74 -19.34 7.56 -4.90
C LYS A 74 -20.61 8.11 -4.24
N LEU A 75 -20.60 8.24 -2.91
CA LEU A 75 -21.64 8.95 -2.18
C LEU A 75 -21.14 10.35 -1.83
N SER A 76 -21.72 11.39 -2.45
CA SER A 76 -21.35 12.78 -2.21
C SER A 76 -22.12 13.40 -1.04
N HIS A 77 -21.62 14.51 -0.49
CA HIS A 77 -22.20 15.25 0.66
C HIS A 77 -23.68 15.66 0.48
N LEU A 78 -24.22 15.56 -0.74
CA LEU A 78 -25.62 15.86 -1.07
C LEU A 78 -26.51 14.62 -1.18
N SER A 79 -26.09 13.48 -0.59
CA SER A 79 -26.87 12.22 -0.58
C SER A 79 -27.21 11.68 -1.97
N ARG A 80 -26.46 12.07 -3.01
CA ARG A 80 -26.60 11.52 -4.35
C ARG A 80 -25.61 10.38 -4.54
N LEU A 81 -26.15 9.22 -4.90
CA LEU A 81 -25.35 8.09 -5.35
C LEU A 81 -24.94 8.37 -6.80
N GLU A 82 -23.65 8.62 -7.02
CA GLU A 82 -23.11 8.80 -8.36
C GLU A 82 -22.41 7.52 -8.81
N TYR A 83 -22.85 6.99 -9.96
CA TYR A 83 -22.15 5.92 -10.64
C TYR A 83 -20.89 6.49 -11.30
N GLN A 84 -19.71 6.18 -10.74
CA GLN A 84 -18.42 6.63 -11.25
C GLN A 84 -17.48 5.43 -11.34
N PRO A 85 -17.61 4.62 -12.41
CA PRO A 85 -16.79 3.42 -12.59
C PRO A 85 -15.33 3.84 -12.82
N LYS A 86 -14.46 3.56 -11.85
CA LYS A 86 -13.01 3.81 -11.99
C LYS A 86 -12.23 2.53 -11.73
N GLY A 87 -11.46 2.11 -12.72
CA GLY A 87 -10.59 0.95 -12.63
C GLY A 87 -9.14 1.34 -12.36
N LYS A 88 -8.42 0.50 -11.63
CA LYS A 88 -6.99 0.61 -11.39
C LYS A 88 -6.37 -0.78 -11.47
N ILE A 89 -5.31 -0.92 -12.25
CA ILE A 89 -4.44 -2.08 -12.23
C ILE A 89 -3.07 -1.65 -11.70
N SER A 90 -2.48 -2.46 -10.85
CA SER A 90 -1.12 -2.25 -10.36
C SER A 90 -0.35 -3.56 -10.33
N LEU A 91 0.88 -3.51 -10.80
CA LEU A 91 1.86 -4.58 -10.71
C LEU A 91 2.97 -4.13 -9.77
N SER A 92 3.38 -4.99 -8.86
CA SER A 92 4.50 -4.75 -7.95
C SER A 92 5.37 -5.99 -7.92
N THR A 93 6.65 -5.84 -8.20
CA THR A 93 7.61 -6.94 -8.22
C THR A 93 8.73 -6.63 -7.25
N GLN A 94 8.98 -7.54 -6.32
CA GLN A 94 10.11 -7.45 -5.42
C GLN A 94 11.36 -7.87 -6.19
N LEU A 95 12.32 -6.95 -6.31
CA LEU A 95 13.60 -7.18 -6.98
C LEU A 95 14.65 -7.70 -6.01
N VAL A 96 14.70 -7.11 -4.82
CA VAL A 96 15.68 -7.46 -3.78
C VAL A 96 14.99 -7.38 -2.42
N ASP A 97 15.19 -8.41 -1.58
CA ASP A 97 14.87 -8.34 -0.16
C ASP A 97 15.94 -7.54 0.57
N LEU A 98 15.52 -6.47 1.24
CA LEU A 98 16.39 -5.61 2.06
C LEU A 98 16.15 -5.84 3.56
N GLY A 99 15.42 -6.90 3.92
CA GLY A 99 15.29 -7.37 5.29
C GLY A 99 16.65 -7.74 5.87
N GLY A 100 16.92 -7.27 7.09
CA GLY A 100 17.99 -7.84 7.90
C GLY A 100 17.52 -9.15 8.52
N GLY A 101 18.44 -10.02 8.94
CA GLY A 101 18.11 -11.28 9.61
C GLY A 101 17.26 -11.13 10.89
N GLU A 102 17.07 -9.90 11.39
CA GLU A 102 16.15 -9.60 12.47
C GLU A 102 14.70 -9.58 12.00
N LYS A 103 13.83 -10.35 12.67
CA LYS A 103 12.39 -10.47 12.38
C LYS A 103 11.62 -9.15 12.29
N ARG A 104 12.14 -8.09 12.92
CA ARG A 104 11.52 -6.76 13.00
C ARG A 104 12.03 -5.80 11.92
N THR A 105 13.19 -6.08 11.33
CA THR A 105 13.69 -5.34 10.17
C THR A 105 13.12 -5.96 8.90
N LYS A 106 12.53 -5.13 8.04
CA LYS A 106 11.92 -5.59 6.79
C LYS A 106 12.18 -4.55 5.73
N GLY A 107 12.43 -4.97 4.50
CA GLY A 107 12.50 -4.02 3.42
C GLY A 107 12.55 -4.69 2.08
N ALA A 108 12.27 -3.93 1.04
CA ALA A 108 12.43 -4.42 -0.31
C ALA A 108 12.76 -3.28 -1.26
N LEU A 109 13.59 -3.58 -2.24
CA LEU A 109 13.58 -2.86 -3.50
C LEU A 109 12.48 -3.47 -4.36
N MET A 110 11.51 -2.66 -4.75
CA MET A 110 10.38 -3.05 -5.57
C MET A 110 10.38 -2.24 -6.86
N TRP A 111 10.06 -2.90 -7.96
CA TRP A 111 9.54 -2.22 -9.15
C TRP A 111 8.02 -2.19 -9.08
N LYS A 112 7.42 -1.07 -9.46
CA LYS A 112 5.98 -0.87 -9.47
C LYS A 112 5.54 -0.30 -10.79
N ALA A 113 4.39 -0.73 -11.26
CA ALA A 113 3.68 -0.16 -12.39
C ALA A 113 2.20 -0.02 -12.07
N LEU A 114 1.56 1.02 -12.59
CA LEU A 114 0.19 1.38 -12.31
C LEU A 114 -0.44 1.97 -13.57
N ALA A 115 -1.69 1.61 -13.83
CA ALA A 115 -2.54 2.29 -14.77
C ALA A 115 -3.96 2.39 -14.20
N ASN A 116 -4.63 3.51 -14.44
CA ASN A 116 -6.03 3.68 -14.08
C ASN A 116 -6.87 4.19 -15.26
N THR A 117 -8.19 4.11 -15.12
CA THR A 117 -9.15 4.56 -16.14
C THR A 117 -9.22 6.08 -16.28
N GLU A 118 -8.55 6.84 -15.43
CA GLU A 118 -8.46 8.30 -15.49
C GLU A 118 -7.24 8.78 -16.30
N GLY A 119 -6.54 7.85 -16.95
CA GLY A 119 -5.36 8.14 -17.75
C GLY A 119 -4.11 8.46 -16.93
N HIS A 120 -4.11 8.12 -15.64
CA HIS A 120 -2.89 8.10 -14.86
C HIS A 120 -2.18 6.76 -15.08
N THR A 121 -0.98 6.85 -15.62
CA THR A 121 -0.05 5.73 -15.76
C THR A 121 1.25 6.08 -15.06
N SER A 122 1.79 5.14 -14.28
CA SER A 122 3.09 5.33 -13.66
C SER A 122 3.87 4.03 -13.58
N HIS A 123 5.18 4.14 -13.57
CA HIS A 123 6.07 3.04 -13.28
C HIS A 123 7.35 3.55 -12.64
N GLY A 124 8.00 2.70 -11.86
CA GLY A 124 9.15 3.17 -11.11
C GLY A 124 9.68 2.19 -10.09
N PHE A 125 10.67 2.66 -9.35
CA PHE A 125 11.33 1.90 -8.30
C PHE A 125 10.98 2.50 -6.95
N GLN A 126 10.75 1.63 -5.97
CA GLN A 126 10.55 2.00 -4.59
C GLN A 126 11.46 1.17 -3.70
N ILE A 127 12.25 1.85 -2.89
CA ILE A 127 12.96 1.28 -1.76
C ILE A 127 12.17 1.66 -0.52
N ASP A 128 11.79 0.67 0.28
CA ASP A 128 11.25 0.89 1.61
C ASP A 128 11.94 -0.10 2.54
N ARG A 129 12.74 0.42 3.48
CA ARG A 129 13.48 -0.38 4.45
C ARG A 129 13.14 0.10 5.85
N LEU A 130 12.37 -0.71 6.55
CA LEU A 130 12.10 -0.57 7.97
C LEU A 130 13.26 -1.12 8.80
N ILE A 131 13.81 -0.24 9.64
CA ILE A 131 14.71 -0.52 10.74
C ILE A 131 13.92 -0.29 12.03
N ALA A 132 13.49 -1.38 12.65
CA ALA A 132 12.82 -1.30 13.95
C ALA A 132 13.86 -1.07 15.04
N LEU A 133 13.90 0.15 15.59
CA LEU A 133 14.86 0.52 16.63
C LEU A 133 14.33 0.18 18.05
N GLY A 134 13.02 -0.06 18.22
CA GLY A 134 12.44 -0.43 19.51
C GLY A 134 11.00 -0.95 19.43
N GLN A 135 10.33 -1.07 20.58
CA GLN A 135 8.94 -1.56 20.64
C GLN A 135 7.90 -0.52 20.19
N PHE A 136 8.18 0.77 20.41
CA PHE A 136 7.24 1.87 20.20
C PHE A 136 7.61 2.79 19.03
N HIS A 137 8.79 2.59 18.44
CA HIS A 137 9.31 3.44 17.39
C HIS A 137 9.93 2.62 16.26
N ASP A 138 9.64 3.05 15.05
CA ASP A 138 10.01 2.42 13.79
C ASP A 138 10.67 3.48 12.90
N THR A 139 11.91 3.27 12.45
CA THR A 139 12.58 4.16 11.50
C THR A 139 12.61 3.50 10.14
N ARG A 140 12.20 4.20 9.10
CA ARG A 140 12.14 3.68 7.73
C ARG A 140 12.99 4.52 6.82
N LEU A 141 13.95 3.90 6.16
CA LEU A 141 14.57 4.50 4.99
C LEU A 141 13.61 4.33 3.82
N TYR A 142 13.31 5.40 3.10
CA TYR A 142 12.51 5.31 1.89
C TYR A 142 13.23 5.98 0.73
N GLY A 143 13.02 5.42 -0.46
CA GLY A 143 13.43 6.02 -1.71
C GLY A 143 12.40 5.69 -2.77
N ASN A 144 12.12 6.63 -3.66
CA ASN A 144 11.26 6.37 -4.81
C ASN A 144 11.78 7.11 -6.03
N VAL A 145 11.61 6.48 -7.17
CA VAL A 145 11.69 7.09 -8.49
C VAL A 145 10.40 6.68 -9.19
N ASP A 146 9.53 7.64 -9.48
CA ASP A 146 8.24 7.44 -10.14
C ASP A 146 8.24 8.20 -11.46
N ILE A 147 8.01 7.49 -12.56
CA ILE A 147 7.88 8.03 -13.89
C ILE A 147 6.40 7.94 -14.24
N ARG A 148 5.74 9.10 -14.32
CA ARG A 148 4.28 9.18 -14.43
C ARG A 148 3.83 10.04 -15.60
N LYS A 149 2.64 9.72 -16.07
CA LYS A 149 1.88 10.47 -17.07
C LYS A 149 0.44 10.57 -16.61
N THR A 150 -0.20 11.69 -16.92
CA THR A 150 -1.64 11.92 -16.63
C THR A 150 -2.32 12.49 -17.87
N ASN A 151 -3.65 12.50 -17.89
CA ASN A 151 -4.38 13.19 -18.97
C ASN A 151 -4.13 14.70 -18.96
N ALA A 152 -3.99 15.32 -17.79
CA ALA A 152 -3.70 16.74 -17.64
C ALA A 152 -2.25 17.10 -18.05
N CYS A 153 -1.31 16.16 -17.87
CA CYS A 153 0.06 16.31 -18.34
C CYS A 153 0.48 15.06 -19.12
N PRO A 154 0.31 15.06 -20.46
CA PRO A 154 0.53 13.88 -21.30
C PRO A 154 2.02 13.59 -21.54
N GLN A 155 2.91 14.45 -21.08
CA GLN A 155 4.35 14.25 -21.08
C GLN A 155 4.76 13.40 -19.87
N TRP A 156 5.79 12.57 -20.05
CA TRP A 156 6.35 11.81 -18.94
C TRP A 156 7.04 12.77 -17.97
N GLN A 157 6.67 12.68 -16.70
CA GLN A 157 7.28 13.40 -15.60
C GLN A 157 7.96 12.42 -14.66
N THR A 158 9.19 12.73 -14.28
CA THR A 158 9.92 11.97 -13.27
C THR A 158 9.83 12.70 -11.94
N SER A 159 9.44 11.98 -10.90
CA SER A 159 9.55 12.43 -9.51
C SER A 159 10.44 11.45 -8.77
N SER A 160 11.37 11.97 -7.98
CA SER A 160 12.17 11.11 -7.11
C SER A 160 12.44 11.77 -5.79
N SER A 161 12.50 10.95 -4.74
CA SER A 161 12.87 11.41 -3.42
C SER A 161 13.52 10.29 -2.63
N PHE A 162 14.37 10.67 -1.69
CA PHE A 162 15.01 9.76 -0.76
C PHE A 162 15.02 10.38 0.63
N GLY A 163 14.79 9.58 1.66
CA GLY A 163 14.73 10.09 3.01
C GLY A 163 14.43 9.06 4.08
N ILE A 164 14.00 9.59 5.22
CA ILE A 164 13.71 8.85 6.44
C ILE A 164 12.27 9.15 6.89
N ASP A 165 11.53 8.10 7.25
CA ASP A 165 10.19 8.14 7.83
C ASP A 165 10.28 7.54 9.24
N GLN A 166 10.04 8.36 10.25
CA GLN A 166 10.05 7.97 11.65
C GLN A 166 8.62 7.87 12.16
N ARG A 167 8.25 6.71 12.70
CA ARG A 167 6.91 6.45 13.23
C ARG A 167 6.97 6.09 14.69
N VAL A 168 6.05 6.67 15.45
CA VAL A 168 5.86 6.44 16.88
C VAL A 168 4.44 5.95 17.12
N ARG A 169 4.31 4.87 17.89
CA ARG A 169 3.01 4.31 18.28
C ARG A 169 2.66 4.78 19.69
N LEU A 170 1.62 5.57 19.83
CA LEU A 170 1.13 6.10 21.10
C LEU A 170 -0.36 5.76 21.25
N PHE A 171 -0.72 5.02 22.30
CA PHE A 171 -2.12 4.74 22.69
C PHE A 171 -3.03 4.23 21.55
N GLY A 172 -2.48 3.41 20.64
CA GLY A 172 -3.21 2.87 19.48
C GLY A 172 -3.16 3.75 18.22
N THR A 173 -2.63 4.96 18.32
CA THR A 173 -2.39 5.89 17.20
C THR A 173 -0.96 5.77 16.69
N VAL A 174 -0.75 5.89 15.37
CA VAL A 174 0.58 5.86 14.75
C VAL A 174 0.88 7.26 14.19
N LEU A 175 1.71 8.02 14.89
CA LEU A 175 2.20 9.30 14.40
C LEU A 175 3.47 9.06 13.58
N GLY A 176 3.53 9.61 12.38
CA GLY A 176 4.68 9.51 11.49
C GLY A 176 5.17 10.86 11.04
N PHE A 177 6.48 11.01 10.91
CA PHE A 177 7.09 12.16 10.27
C PHE A 177 8.09 11.68 9.23
N ARG A 178 7.94 12.19 8.02
CA ARG A 178 8.80 11.87 6.89
C ARG A 178 9.58 13.12 6.49
N VAL A 179 10.88 12.95 6.30
CA VAL A 179 11.77 13.96 5.71
C VAL A 179 12.64 13.31 4.66
N GLY A 180 12.78 13.96 3.53
CA GLY A 180 13.69 13.57 2.48
C GLY A 180 14.08 14.74 1.59
N ALA A 181 14.82 14.42 0.54
CA ALA A 181 15.21 15.36 -0.49
C ALA A 181 14.96 14.78 -1.87
N THR A 182 14.68 15.66 -2.83
CA THR A 182 14.73 15.34 -4.26
C THR A 182 16.18 15.43 -4.76
N PRO A 183 16.52 14.87 -5.93
CA PRO A 183 17.86 15.03 -6.53
C PRO A 183 18.25 16.49 -6.76
N GLU A 184 17.26 17.36 -6.98
CA GLU A 184 17.44 18.81 -7.15
C GLU A 184 17.69 19.55 -5.82
N GLY A 185 17.74 18.83 -4.69
CA GLY A 185 18.01 19.39 -3.37
C GLY A 185 16.79 20.00 -2.67
N GLN A 186 15.58 19.81 -3.21
CA GLN A 186 14.37 20.28 -2.55
C GLN A 186 14.00 19.36 -1.38
N LEU A 187 13.72 19.96 -0.22
CA LEU A 187 13.27 19.22 0.95
C LEU A 187 11.80 18.80 0.80
N VAL A 188 11.54 17.52 1.03
CA VAL A 188 10.19 16.96 1.07
C VAL A 188 9.90 16.55 2.50
N SER A 189 8.83 17.09 3.09
CA SER A 189 8.39 16.69 4.43
C SER A 189 6.90 16.42 4.46
N GLU A 190 6.50 15.41 5.23
CA GLU A 190 5.11 14.94 5.32
C GLU A 190 4.85 14.44 6.74
N LEU A 191 3.80 14.98 7.38
CA LEU A 191 3.28 14.46 8.64
C LEU A 191 2.21 13.41 8.33
N LYS A 192 2.30 12.25 8.98
CA LYS A 192 1.37 11.13 8.85
C LYS A 192 0.63 10.91 10.17
N LEU A 193 -0.68 10.80 10.08
CA LEU A 193 -1.59 10.46 11.19
C LEU A 193 -2.22 9.09 10.93
#